data_AF-A0A218QLK1-F1
#
_entry.id   AF-A0A218QLK1-F1
#
_cell.length_a   1.000
_cell.length_b   1.000
_cell.length_c   1.000
_cell.angle_alpha   90.00
_cell.angle_beta   90.00
_cell.angle_gamma   90.00
#
_symmetry.space_group_name_H-M   'P 1'
#
loop_
_entity.id
_entity.type
_entity.pdbx_description
1 polymer ?
#
loop_
_entity_poly.entity_id
_entity_poly.type
_entity_poly.pdbx_seq_one_letter_code
_entity_poly.pdbx_strand_id
1 'polypeptide(L)'
;MASKTDNKTAAHNEDSSKKTSQKNAADTTNDSNDSQELDSLISTLEGDLSALDNDAAFSLLDHWYDALHKASEPEIKEIATNLKDLKKLLKSGKATGHEIGEILSEIGEQTAEVSSDAPKGLKTPIKKLGTQLRKIGTSLGKAEDKEHIEHIESLVETLEGDLTSIDSETAVGAIDEWYNLLHKSDDENIKEIANELKKLKQLLKRSNPKGADIGEVLILLGEQTQEAGKEAPRGIKGPVQRLGKLLSKAGKSLE
;
A
#
# COMPACT_ATOMS: atom_id res chain seq x y z
N MET A 1 10.90 20.31 -95.86
CA MET A 1 9.54 20.86 -95.67
C MET A 1 8.56 19.69 -95.55
N ALA A 2 7.62 19.77 -94.60
CA ALA A 2 6.53 18.81 -94.27
C ALA A 2 6.98 17.46 -93.61
N SER A 3 6.72 17.23 -92.30
CA SER A 3 5.51 16.63 -91.65
C SER A 3 5.37 15.11 -91.89
N LYS A 4 5.03 14.21 -90.96
CA LYS A 4 4.56 14.23 -89.55
C LYS A 4 4.55 12.76 -89.02
N THR A 5 5.06 12.51 -87.80
CA THR A 5 4.79 11.39 -86.85
C THR A 5 5.65 11.72 -85.61
N ASP A 6 5.33 11.53 -84.34
CA ASP A 6 4.23 10.96 -83.55
C ASP A 6 4.25 11.71 -82.19
N ASN A 7 3.10 11.91 -81.53
CA ASN A 7 3.12 12.19 -80.09
C ASN A 7 1.94 11.49 -79.41
N LYS A 8 2.27 10.57 -78.50
CA LYS A 8 1.34 9.73 -77.75
C LYS A 8 1.27 10.27 -76.32
N THR A 9 0.18 10.94 -75.97
CA THR A 9 -0.12 11.36 -74.60
C THR A 9 -1.19 10.42 -74.04
N ALA A 10 -0.86 9.70 -72.97
CA ALA A 10 -1.80 8.91 -72.19
C ALA A 10 -2.33 9.78 -71.04
N ALA A 11 -3.63 10.07 -71.04
CA ALA A 11 -4.35 10.59 -69.88
C ALA A 11 -5.24 9.46 -69.34
N HIS A 12 -5.11 9.23 -68.04
CA HIS A 12 -5.75 8.18 -67.26
C HIS A 12 -7.13 8.64 -66.78
N ASN A 13 -8.08 7.71 -66.78
CA ASN A 13 -9.51 7.89 -66.49
C ASN A 13 -9.80 8.53 -65.12
N GLU A 14 -10.70 9.51 -65.14
CA GLU A 14 -11.62 9.78 -64.03
C GLU A 14 -12.89 8.92 -64.17
N ASP A 15 -13.54 8.75 -63.02
CA ASP A 15 -14.90 8.25 -62.78
C ASP A 15 -15.06 6.74 -62.54
N SER A 16 -15.17 6.40 -61.25
CA SER A 16 -15.93 5.25 -60.77
C SER A 16 -16.26 5.41 -59.29
N SER A 17 -17.55 5.69 -59.05
CA SER A 17 -18.35 5.03 -58.00
C SER A 17 -18.26 5.56 -56.56
N LYS A 18 -19.18 6.48 -56.24
CA LYS A 18 -19.80 6.62 -54.91
C LYS A 18 -20.31 5.27 -54.40
N LYS A 19 -19.72 4.71 -53.34
CA LYS A 19 -20.40 3.75 -52.46
C LYS A 19 -19.82 3.76 -51.04
N THR A 20 -20.74 3.82 -50.08
CA THR A 20 -20.60 3.42 -48.66
C THR A 20 -19.78 4.32 -47.72
N SER A 21 -20.35 5.47 -47.38
CA SER A 21 -20.19 6.09 -46.06
C SER A 21 -21.16 5.43 -45.07
N GLN A 22 -20.75 4.33 -44.43
CA GLN A 22 -21.45 3.74 -43.28
C GLN A 22 -20.53 2.75 -42.54
N LYS A 23 -19.46 3.29 -41.95
CA LYS A 23 -18.64 2.61 -40.94
C LYS A 23 -17.94 3.73 -40.16
N ASN A 24 -18.55 4.20 -39.07
CA ASN A 24 -17.97 5.06 -38.02
C ASN A 24 -19.09 5.64 -37.12
N ALA A 25 -19.92 4.77 -36.52
CA ALA A 25 -20.89 5.20 -35.52
C ALA A 25 -20.97 4.27 -34.29
N ALA A 26 -20.33 3.10 -34.33
CA ALA A 26 -20.26 2.16 -33.20
C ALA A 26 -18.94 2.28 -32.41
N ASP A 27 -17.91 2.91 -32.98
CA ASP A 27 -16.57 3.03 -32.38
C ASP A 27 -16.46 4.26 -31.45
N THR A 28 -17.19 5.34 -31.76
CA THR A 28 -17.17 6.59 -30.98
C THR A 28 -18.08 6.60 -29.75
N THR A 29 -19.05 5.69 -29.67
CA THR A 29 -20.00 5.60 -28.54
C THR A 29 -19.46 4.81 -27.34
N ASN A 30 -18.62 3.79 -27.57
CA ASN A 30 -17.97 3.05 -26.47
C ASN A 30 -16.82 3.86 -25.87
N ASP A 31 -15.98 4.47 -26.70
CA ASP A 31 -14.86 5.32 -26.24
C ASP A 31 -15.30 6.47 -25.32
N SER A 32 -16.50 7.03 -25.53
CA SER A 32 -17.03 8.11 -24.69
C SER A 32 -17.53 7.62 -23.33
N ASN A 33 -18.10 6.41 -23.26
CA ASN A 33 -18.60 5.84 -22.01
C ASN A 33 -17.44 5.35 -21.13
N ASP A 34 -16.46 4.66 -21.74
CA ASP A 34 -15.28 4.14 -21.04
C ASP A 34 -14.42 5.29 -20.46
N SER A 35 -14.33 6.41 -21.18
CA SER A 35 -13.65 7.62 -20.68
C SER A 35 -14.38 8.26 -19.50
N GLN A 36 -15.72 8.29 -19.52
CA GLN A 36 -16.52 8.88 -18.43
C GLN A 36 -16.48 8.02 -17.15
N GLU A 37 -16.52 6.70 -17.30
CA GLU A 37 -16.36 5.76 -16.19
C GLU A 37 -14.98 5.90 -15.54
N LEU A 38 -13.93 6.03 -16.36
CA LEU A 38 -12.56 6.22 -15.90
C LEU A 38 -12.37 7.56 -15.18
N ASP A 39 -12.93 8.66 -15.70
CA ASP A 39 -12.89 9.97 -15.04
C ASP A 39 -13.64 9.97 -13.69
N SER A 40 -14.74 9.22 -13.61
CA SER A 40 -15.52 9.06 -12.37
C SER A 40 -14.74 8.26 -11.32
N LEU A 41 -14.06 7.18 -11.74
CA LEU A 41 -13.16 6.40 -10.88
C LEU A 41 -12.00 7.26 -10.37
N ILE A 42 -11.34 8.00 -11.24
CA ILE A 42 -10.25 8.91 -10.86
C ILE A 42 -10.75 9.95 -9.86
N SER A 43 -11.90 10.57 -10.10
CA SER A 43 -12.48 11.56 -9.18
C SER A 43 -12.79 10.98 -7.81
N THR A 44 -13.27 9.73 -7.76
CA THR A 44 -13.52 9.01 -6.51
C THR A 44 -12.22 8.76 -5.75
N LEU A 45 -11.16 8.32 -6.44
CA LEU A 45 -9.86 8.05 -5.85
C LEU A 45 -9.08 9.32 -5.45
N GLU A 46 -9.37 10.46 -6.07
CA GLU A 46 -8.84 11.77 -5.69
C GLU A 46 -9.55 12.37 -4.47
N GLY A 47 -10.76 11.89 -4.16
CA GLY A 47 -11.53 12.28 -2.99
C GLY A 47 -11.01 11.66 -1.67
N ASP A 48 -11.75 11.93 -0.60
CA ASP A 48 -11.49 11.32 0.70
C ASP A 48 -12.03 9.88 0.71
N LEU A 49 -11.12 8.92 0.59
CA LEU A 49 -11.46 7.50 0.62
C LEU A 49 -12.03 7.03 1.97
N SER A 50 -11.80 7.76 3.05
CA SER A 50 -12.41 7.42 4.34
C SER A 50 -13.92 7.69 4.39
N ALA A 51 -14.44 8.52 3.46
CA ALA A 51 -15.86 8.76 3.29
C ALA A 51 -16.55 7.70 2.41
N LEU A 52 -15.77 6.81 1.77
CA LEU A 52 -16.30 5.73 0.95
C LEU A 52 -16.72 4.56 1.86
N ASP A 53 -18.01 4.21 1.84
CA ASP A 53 -18.47 3.04 2.57
C ASP A 53 -18.00 1.73 1.91
N ASN A 54 -18.01 0.65 2.68
CA ASN A 54 -17.51 -0.65 2.23
C ASN A 54 -18.29 -1.21 1.03
N ASP A 55 -19.60 -0.99 0.95
CA ASP A 55 -20.42 -1.52 -0.14
C ASP A 55 -20.12 -0.77 -1.44
N ALA A 56 -19.96 0.55 -1.37
CA ALA A 56 -19.52 1.38 -2.48
C ALA A 56 -18.10 1.00 -2.95
N ALA A 57 -17.16 0.80 -2.01
CA ALA A 57 -15.81 0.37 -2.33
C ALA A 57 -15.78 -1.01 -3.01
N PHE A 58 -16.53 -1.99 -2.50
CA PHE A 58 -16.61 -3.31 -3.11
C PHE A 58 -17.30 -3.30 -4.48
N SER A 59 -18.33 -2.47 -4.64
CA SER A 59 -19.00 -2.30 -5.93
C SER A 59 -18.06 -1.69 -6.97
N LEU A 60 -17.22 -0.74 -6.57
CA LEU A 60 -16.20 -0.13 -7.44
C LEU A 60 -15.15 -1.17 -7.88
N LEU A 61 -14.67 -2.00 -6.96
CA LEU A 61 -13.72 -3.07 -7.26
C LEU A 61 -14.32 -4.14 -8.18
N ASP A 62 -15.59 -4.51 -7.98
CA ASP A 62 -16.29 -5.47 -8.84
C ASP A 62 -16.48 -4.92 -10.24
N HIS A 63 -16.92 -3.67 -10.36
CA HIS A 63 -17.09 -3.03 -11.65
C HIS A 63 -15.76 -2.99 -12.42
N TRP A 64 -14.67 -2.62 -11.75
CA TRP A 64 -13.36 -2.54 -12.40
C TRP A 64 -12.80 -3.92 -12.76
N TYR A 65 -12.97 -4.92 -11.89
CA TYR A 65 -12.69 -6.32 -12.22
C TYR A 65 -13.48 -6.79 -13.45
N ASP A 66 -14.77 -6.45 -13.51
CA ASP A 66 -15.66 -6.85 -14.60
C ASP A 66 -15.27 -6.26 -15.96
N ALA A 67 -14.75 -5.04 -15.96
CA ALA A 67 -14.20 -4.38 -17.14
C ALA A 67 -12.91 -5.05 -17.63
N LEU A 68 -12.02 -5.46 -16.72
CA LEU A 68 -10.66 -5.92 -17.08
C LEU A 68 -10.54 -7.44 -17.28
N HIS A 69 -11.27 -8.28 -16.53
CA HIS A 69 -11.04 -9.75 -16.55
C HIS A 69 -11.38 -10.42 -17.89
N LYS A 70 -12.18 -9.74 -18.73
CA LYS A 70 -12.57 -10.20 -20.07
C LYS A 70 -11.54 -9.85 -21.15
N ALA A 71 -10.56 -9.00 -20.83
CA ALA A 71 -9.48 -8.65 -21.74
C ALA A 71 -8.71 -9.91 -22.18
N SER A 72 -8.12 -9.87 -23.37
CA SER A 72 -7.30 -11.00 -23.86
C SER A 72 -5.83 -10.84 -23.48
N GLU A 73 -5.43 -9.59 -23.24
CA GLU A 73 -4.11 -9.12 -22.87
C GLU A 73 -3.72 -9.65 -21.48
N PRO A 74 -2.61 -10.40 -21.36
CA PRO A 74 -2.14 -10.94 -20.07
C PRO A 74 -1.94 -9.86 -19.00
N GLU A 75 -1.39 -8.71 -19.38
CA GLU A 75 -1.08 -7.59 -18.49
C GLU A 75 -2.37 -7.00 -17.89
N ILE A 76 -3.46 -6.96 -18.67
CA ILE A 76 -4.76 -6.48 -18.19
C ILE A 76 -5.42 -7.52 -17.27
N LYS A 77 -5.26 -8.82 -17.56
CA LYS A 77 -5.75 -9.89 -16.67
C LYS A 77 -5.01 -9.93 -15.33
N GLU A 78 -3.75 -9.54 -15.31
CA GLU A 78 -2.95 -9.44 -14.09
C GLU A 78 -3.53 -8.35 -13.17
N ILE A 79 -3.84 -7.17 -13.71
CA ILE A 79 -4.53 -6.09 -12.98
C ILE A 79 -5.86 -6.60 -12.40
N ALA A 80 -6.66 -7.31 -13.19
CA ALA A 80 -7.92 -7.90 -12.72
C ALA A 80 -7.71 -8.92 -11.57
N THR A 81 -6.63 -9.70 -11.63
CA THR A 81 -6.29 -10.66 -10.57
C THR A 81 -5.92 -9.93 -9.28
N ASN A 82 -5.08 -8.90 -9.37
CA ASN A 82 -4.68 -8.09 -8.23
C ASN A 82 -5.87 -7.32 -7.61
N LEU A 83 -6.84 -6.86 -8.41
CA LEU A 83 -8.10 -6.30 -7.90
C LEU A 83 -8.92 -7.30 -7.10
N LYS A 84 -8.98 -8.55 -7.56
CA LYS A 84 -9.67 -9.62 -6.83
C LYS A 84 -8.97 -9.92 -5.50
N ASP A 85 -7.65 -9.87 -5.47
CA ASP A 85 -6.88 -10.11 -4.25
C ASP A 85 -6.97 -8.94 -3.27
N LEU A 86 -6.95 -7.69 -3.75
CA LEU A 86 -7.28 -6.50 -2.96
C LEU A 86 -8.66 -6.65 -2.30
N LYS A 87 -9.68 -7.06 -3.08
CA LYS A 87 -11.03 -7.28 -2.55
C LYS A 87 -11.05 -8.35 -1.45
N LYS A 88 -10.30 -9.44 -1.60
CA LYS A 88 -10.19 -10.49 -0.57
C LYS A 88 -9.51 -9.97 0.69
N LEU A 89 -8.41 -9.21 0.55
CA LEU A 89 -7.71 -8.59 1.68
C LEU A 89 -8.65 -7.69 2.47
N LEU A 90 -9.36 -6.79 1.79
CA LEU A 90 -10.33 -5.89 2.42
C LEU A 90 -11.47 -6.65 3.11
N LYS A 91 -12.01 -7.70 2.48
CA LYS A 91 -13.06 -8.54 3.08
C LYS A 91 -12.60 -9.31 4.32
N SER A 92 -11.31 -9.60 4.45
CA SER A 92 -10.79 -10.28 5.63
C SER A 92 -10.91 -9.44 6.90
N GLY A 93 -10.93 -8.10 6.77
CA GLY A 93 -10.93 -7.14 7.87
C GLY A 93 -9.65 -7.18 8.72
N LYS A 94 -8.60 -7.88 8.27
CA LYS A 94 -7.35 -8.07 9.00
C LYS A 94 -6.13 -7.48 8.29
N ALA A 95 -6.30 -7.05 7.04
CA ALA A 95 -5.22 -6.53 6.24
C ALA A 95 -4.69 -5.21 6.82
N THR A 96 -3.38 -5.05 6.85
CA THR A 96 -2.71 -3.82 7.30
C THR A 96 -2.71 -2.76 6.21
N GLY A 97 -2.38 -1.52 6.57
CA GLY A 97 -2.19 -0.43 5.61
C GLY A 97 -1.07 -0.72 4.62
N HIS A 98 -0.01 -1.40 5.06
CA HIS A 98 1.07 -1.88 4.21
C HIS A 98 0.62 -2.95 3.21
N GLU A 99 -0.09 -4.00 3.66
CA GLU A 99 -0.57 -5.07 2.77
C GLU A 99 -1.53 -4.53 1.70
N ILE A 100 -2.47 -3.66 2.11
CA ILE A 100 -3.38 -2.99 1.18
C ILE A 100 -2.60 -2.06 0.25
N GLY A 101 -1.64 -1.31 0.80
CA GLY A 101 -0.86 -0.33 0.07
C GLY A 101 0.09 -0.94 -0.96
N GLU A 102 0.63 -2.13 -0.69
CA GLU A 102 1.45 -2.90 -1.61
C GLU A 102 0.64 -3.32 -2.84
N ILE A 103 -0.50 -3.97 -2.65
CA ILE A 103 -1.36 -4.36 -3.77
C ILE A 103 -1.85 -3.14 -4.56
N LEU A 104 -2.24 -2.05 -3.90
CA LEU A 104 -2.62 -0.82 -4.61
C LEU A 104 -1.46 -0.21 -5.41
N SER A 105 -0.23 -0.31 -4.90
CA SER A 105 0.95 0.16 -5.61
C SER A 105 1.24 -0.71 -6.84
N GLU A 106 1.10 -2.03 -6.72
CA GLU A 106 1.27 -2.98 -7.82
C GLU A 106 0.21 -2.79 -8.91
N ILE A 107 -1.08 -2.74 -8.53
CA ILE A 107 -2.18 -2.42 -9.47
C ILE A 107 -1.90 -1.09 -10.16
N GLY A 108 -1.43 -0.08 -9.41
CA GLY A 108 -1.15 1.24 -9.96
C GLY A 108 0.05 1.27 -10.92
N GLU A 109 1.11 0.49 -10.66
CA GLU A 109 2.25 0.30 -11.56
C GLU A 109 1.79 -0.34 -12.87
N GLN A 110 1.13 -1.50 -12.79
CA GLN A 110 0.60 -2.23 -13.94
C GLN A 110 -0.39 -1.37 -14.75
N THR A 111 -1.28 -0.66 -14.08
CA THR A 111 -2.23 0.27 -14.72
C THR A 111 -1.51 1.39 -15.47
N ALA A 112 -0.44 1.95 -14.89
CA ALA A 112 0.34 2.98 -15.58
C ALA A 112 1.12 2.42 -16.77
N GLU A 113 1.62 1.18 -16.69
CA GLU A 113 2.35 0.52 -17.76
C GLU A 113 1.45 0.25 -18.97
N VAL A 114 0.24 -0.29 -18.79
CA VAL A 114 -0.68 -0.56 -19.91
C VAL A 114 -1.16 0.72 -20.64
N SER A 115 -0.94 1.90 -20.06
CA SER A 115 -1.28 3.18 -20.71
C SER A 115 -0.51 3.46 -22.01
N SER A 116 0.65 2.82 -22.23
CA SER A 116 1.41 2.98 -23.48
C SER A 116 0.65 2.45 -24.69
N ASP A 117 -0.10 1.37 -24.50
CA ASP A 117 -0.77 0.60 -25.55
C ASP A 117 -2.26 0.93 -25.67
N ALA A 118 -2.78 1.73 -24.74
CA ALA A 118 -4.15 2.20 -24.76
C ALA A 118 -4.47 3.13 -25.96
N PRO A 119 -5.74 3.25 -26.37
CA PRO A 119 -6.19 4.26 -27.33
C PRO A 119 -5.76 5.67 -26.93
N LYS A 120 -5.50 6.54 -27.92
CA LYS A 120 -4.93 7.89 -27.71
C LYS A 120 -5.69 8.73 -26.67
N GLY A 121 -7.02 8.61 -26.61
CA GLY A 121 -7.86 9.32 -25.64
C GLY A 121 -7.75 8.80 -24.20
N LEU A 122 -7.37 7.53 -24.02
CA LEU A 122 -7.36 6.86 -22.72
C LEU A 122 -5.97 6.81 -22.07
N LYS A 123 -4.89 7.03 -22.83
CA LYS A 123 -3.51 6.99 -22.28
C LYS A 123 -3.33 7.88 -21.05
N THR A 124 -3.76 9.13 -21.12
CA THR A 124 -3.59 10.09 -20.02
C THR A 124 -4.45 9.74 -18.81
N PRO A 125 -5.76 9.49 -18.95
CA PRO A 125 -6.60 9.00 -17.85
C PRO A 125 -6.07 7.72 -17.18
N ILE A 126 -5.70 6.70 -17.95
CA ILE A 126 -5.17 5.43 -17.40
C ILE A 126 -3.87 5.67 -16.62
N LYS A 127 -2.96 6.47 -17.18
CA LYS A 127 -1.72 6.82 -16.48
C LYS A 127 -1.98 7.59 -15.19
N LYS A 128 -2.97 8.49 -15.19
CA LYS A 128 -3.40 9.25 -14.01
C LYS A 128 -3.96 8.30 -12.94
N LEU A 129 -4.81 7.36 -13.33
CA LEU A 129 -5.34 6.32 -12.44
C LEU A 129 -4.22 5.51 -11.78
N GLY A 130 -3.28 4.99 -12.57
CA GLY A 130 -2.14 4.24 -12.03
C GLY A 130 -1.29 5.04 -11.05
N THR A 131 -1.05 6.33 -11.35
CA THR A 131 -0.34 7.24 -10.45
C THR A 131 -1.10 7.46 -9.13
N GLN A 132 -2.43 7.63 -9.20
CA GLN A 132 -3.25 7.86 -8.02
C GLN A 132 -3.30 6.62 -7.11
N LEU A 133 -3.42 5.42 -7.68
CA LEU A 133 -3.38 4.16 -6.92
C LEU A 133 -2.06 3.98 -6.16
N ARG A 134 -0.92 4.23 -6.82
CA ARG A 134 0.39 4.22 -6.17
C ARG A 134 0.51 5.24 -5.04
N LYS A 135 -0.04 6.44 -5.25
CA LYS A 135 -0.06 7.50 -4.23
C LYS A 135 -0.88 7.08 -3.01
N ILE A 136 -2.06 6.50 -3.22
CA ILE A 136 -2.91 5.98 -2.14
C ILE A 136 -2.17 4.86 -1.41
N GLY A 137 -1.61 3.89 -2.13
CA GLY A 137 -0.90 2.77 -1.53
C GLY A 137 0.28 3.21 -0.67
N THR A 138 1.08 4.16 -1.18
CA THR A 138 2.17 4.79 -0.41
C THR A 138 1.65 5.54 0.82
N SER A 139 0.50 6.21 0.71
CA SER A 139 -0.09 6.98 1.80
C SER A 139 -0.58 6.08 2.94
N LEU A 140 -1.13 4.91 2.61
CA LEU A 140 -1.61 3.94 3.59
C LEU A 140 -0.45 3.38 4.43
N GLY A 141 0.63 2.93 3.79
CA GLY A 141 1.82 2.46 4.52
C GLY A 141 2.40 3.55 5.42
N LYS A 142 2.49 4.79 4.93
CA LYS A 142 2.96 5.93 5.75
C LYS A 142 2.05 6.28 6.92
N ALA A 143 0.75 6.12 6.78
CA ALA A 143 -0.20 6.38 7.85
C ALA A 143 -0.04 5.36 8.98
N GLU A 144 0.10 4.08 8.62
CA GLU A 144 0.40 3.00 9.58
C GLU A 144 1.77 3.19 10.24
N ASP A 145 2.82 3.51 9.46
CA ASP A 145 4.15 3.82 10.01
C ASP A 145 4.09 4.96 11.04
N LYS A 146 3.29 5.98 10.77
CA LYS A 146 3.12 7.12 11.68
C LYS A 146 2.46 6.68 12.99
N GLU A 147 1.42 5.87 12.94
CA GLU A 147 0.77 5.32 14.14
C GLU A 147 1.76 4.48 14.96
N HIS A 148 2.57 3.64 14.30
CA HIS A 148 3.60 2.87 14.96
C HIS A 148 4.66 3.76 15.63
N ILE A 149 5.08 4.85 14.97
CA ILE A 149 6.02 5.81 15.55
C ILE A 149 5.41 6.50 16.78
N GLU A 150 4.15 6.92 16.72
CA GLU A 150 3.47 7.57 17.85
C GLU A 150 3.41 6.64 19.07
N HIS A 151 3.12 5.34 18.88
CA HIS A 151 3.18 4.35 19.96
C HIS A 151 4.62 4.18 20.51
N ILE A 152 5.63 4.11 19.64
CA ILE A 152 7.02 4.00 20.08
C ILE A 152 7.46 5.24 20.88
N GLU A 153 7.12 6.44 20.44
CA GLU A 153 7.47 7.67 21.16
C GLU A 153 6.75 7.76 22.51
N SER A 154 5.50 7.27 22.61
CA SER A 154 4.80 7.18 23.91
C SER A 154 5.51 6.23 24.89
N LEU A 155 6.00 5.08 24.41
CA LEU A 155 6.82 4.17 25.22
C LEU A 155 8.15 4.80 25.63
N VAL A 156 8.78 5.55 24.73
CA VAL A 156 10.00 6.31 25.01
C VAL A 156 9.77 7.33 26.12
N GLU A 157 8.71 8.13 26.05
CA GLU A 157 8.36 9.09 27.10
C GLU A 157 8.14 8.41 28.46
N THR A 158 7.46 7.26 28.44
CA THR A 158 7.25 6.44 29.65
C THR A 158 8.57 5.97 30.26
N LEU A 159 9.52 5.51 29.43
CA LEU A 159 10.85 5.04 29.87
C LEU A 159 11.81 6.16 30.28
N GLU A 160 11.60 7.38 29.80
CA GLU A 160 12.35 8.56 30.23
C GLU A 160 11.87 9.12 31.57
N GLY A 161 10.65 8.77 31.99
CA GLY A 161 10.09 9.08 33.30
C GLY A 161 10.70 8.26 34.45
N ASP A 162 10.21 8.51 35.66
CA ASP A 162 10.57 7.71 36.83
C ASP A 162 9.79 6.38 36.80
N LEU A 163 10.47 5.30 36.40
CA LEU A 163 9.88 3.96 36.31
C LEU A 163 9.34 3.45 37.65
N THR A 164 9.85 3.95 38.79
CA THR A 164 9.36 3.55 40.12
C THR A 164 8.01 4.20 40.47
N SER A 165 7.62 5.23 39.72
CA SER A 165 6.34 5.93 39.86
C SER A 165 5.21 5.33 39.02
N ILE A 166 5.54 4.40 38.11
CA ILE A 166 4.57 3.72 37.24
C ILE A 166 3.95 2.58 38.01
N ASP A 167 2.62 2.55 38.10
CA ASP A 167 1.92 1.43 38.69
C ASP A 167 1.99 0.17 37.81
N SER A 168 1.85 -1.00 38.42
CA SER A 168 1.98 -2.28 37.73
C SER A 168 0.94 -2.47 36.61
N GLU A 169 -0.26 -1.89 36.73
CA GLU A 169 -1.30 -2.02 35.73
C GLU A 169 -0.94 -1.22 34.47
N THR A 170 -0.51 0.02 34.63
CA THR A 170 0.00 0.87 33.53
C THR A 170 1.20 0.23 32.83
N ALA A 171 2.17 -0.28 33.60
CA ALA A 171 3.35 -0.93 33.03
C ALA A 171 2.97 -2.20 32.23
N VAL A 172 2.05 -3.01 32.76
CA VAL A 172 1.56 -4.21 32.06
C VAL A 172 0.76 -3.84 30.80
N GLY A 173 -0.04 -2.77 30.85
CA GLY A 173 -0.78 -2.26 29.68
C GLY A 173 0.14 -1.86 28.54
N ALA A 174 1.18 -1.06 28.83
CA ALA A 174 2.18 -0.66 27.84
C ALA A 174 2.91 -1.87 27.21
N ILE A 175 3.22 -2.90 28.02
CA ILE A 175 3.82 -4.14 27.52
C ILE A 175 2.85 -4.91 26.62
N ASP A 176 1.56 -4.94 26.96
CA ASP A 176 0.55 -5.64 26.17
C ASP A 176 0.33 -4.96 24.81
N GLU A 177 0.30 -3.64 24.76
CA GLU A 177 0.23 -2.89 23.51
C GLU A 177 1.42 -3.20 22.61
N TRP A 178 2.63 -3.14 23.16
CA TRP A 178 3.83 -3.44 22.39
C TRP A 178 3.89 -4.91 21.94
N TYR A 179 3.51 -5.84 22.81
CA TYR A 179 3.39 -7.25 22.46
C TYR A 179 2.39 -7.46 21.32
N ASN A 180 1.23 -6.79 21.38
CA ASN A 180 0.17 -6.91 20.38
C ASN A 180 0.62 -6.43 19.00
N LEU A 181 1.48 -5.42 18.95
CA LEU A 181 2.11 -4.93 17.72
C LEU A 181 3.09 -5.96 17.13
N LEU A 182 3.96 -6.54 17.97
CA LEU A 182 5.07 -7.36 17.49
C LEU A 182 4.73 -8.84 17.25
N HIS A 183 3.85 -9.45 18.04
CA HIS A 183 3.66 -10.91 18.06
C HIS A 183 3.07 -11.51 16.77
N LYS A 184 2.49 -10.67 15.91
CA LYS A 184 1.93 -11.09 14.61
C LYS A 184 2.95 -11.04 13.48
N SER A 185 4.14 -10.50 13.73
CA SER A 185 5.20 -10.46 12.74
C SER A 185 5.67 -11.88 12.39
N ASP A 186 6.00 -12.10 11.12
CA ASP A 186 6.67 -13.31 10.66
C ASP A 186 8.19 -13.26 10.87
N ASP A 187 8.74 -12.10 11.23
CA ASP A 187 10.16 -11.92 11.54
C ASP A 187 10.50 -12.56 12.91
N GLU A 188 11.42 -13.53 12.89
CA GLU A 188 11.83 -14.26 14.09
C GLU A 188 12.48 -13.35 15.15
N ASN A 189 13.26 -12.34 14.76
CA ASN A 189 13.86 -11.40 15.71
C ASN A 189 12.76 -10.57 16.42
N ILE A 190 11.70 -10.21 15.68
CA ILE A 190 10.56 -9.51 16.26
C ILE A 190 9.76 -10.43 17.20
N LYS A 191 9.59 -11.71 16.84
CA LYS A 191 8.96 -12.71 17.72
C LYS A 191 9.75 -12.92 19.01
N GLU A 192 11.07 -12.89 18.95
CA GLU A 192 11.92 -12.95 20.15
C GLU A 192 11.65 -11.78 21.10
N ILE A 193 11.61 -10.55 20.60
CA ILE A 193 11.24 -9.37 21.39
C ILE A 193 9.86 -9.57 22.04
N ALA A 194 8.87 -10.06 21.28
CA ALA A 194 7.53 -10.34 21.81
C ALA A 194 7.55 -11.40 22.94
N ASN A 195 8.43 -12.40 22.86
CA ASN A 195 8.58 -13.40 23.91
C ASN A 195 9.25 -12.82 25.17
N GLU A 196 10.23 -11.93 25.02
CA GLU A 196 10.82 -11.22 26.15
C GLU A 196 9.82 -10.27 26.83
N LEU A 197 8.92 -9.64 26.05
CA LEU A 197 7.82 -8.85 26.61
C LEU A 197 6.88 -9.68 27.47
N LYS A 198 6.57 -10.93 27.06
CA LYS A 198 5.81 -11.86 27.91
C LYS A 198 6.52 -12.15 29.23
N LYS A 199 7.84 -12.36 29.19
CA LYS A 199 8.63 -12.62 30.41
C LYS A 199 8.64 -11.40 31.32
N LEU A 200 8.84 -10.19 30.79
CA LEU A 200 8.77 -8.95 31.53
C LEU A 200 7.40 -8.78 32.21
N LYS A 201 6.31 -9.00 31.46
CA LYS A 201 4.94 -8.98 32.01
C LYS A 201 4.75 -9.98 33.14
N GLN A 202 5.27 -11.20 32.99
CA GLN A 202 5.19 -12.23 34.04
C GLN A 202 5.96 -11.82 35.30
N LEU A 203 7.12 -11.17 35.17
CA LEU A 203 7.89 -10.65 36.29
C LEU A 203 7.12 -9.58 37.05
N LEU A 204 6.57 -8.59 36.33
CA LEU A 204 5.82 -7.47 36.93
C LEU A 204 4.54 -7.90 37.66
N LYS A 205 3.95 -9.05 37.27
CA LYS A 205 2.77 -9.62 37.93
C LYS A 205 3.08 -10.42 39.19
N ARG A 206 4.36 -10.68 39.51
CA ARG A 206 4.73 -11.36 40.75
C ARG A 206 4.42 -10.47 41.95
N SER A 207 4.10 -11.07 43.10
CA SER A 207 3.83 -10.31 44.33
C SER A 207 5.05 -9.58 44.90
N ASN A 208 6.26 -9.99 44.52
CA ASN A 208 7.51 -9.34 44.92
C ASN A 208 8.54 -9.48 43.77
N PRO A 209 8.42 -8.67 42.71
CA PRO A 209 9.37 -8.71 41.61
C PRO A 209 10.74 -8.25 42.08
N LYS A 210 11.80 -8.95 41.66
CA LYS A 210 13.18 -8.52 41.93
C LYS A 210 13.61 -7.53 40.85
N GLY A 211 14.17 -6.40 41.26
CA GLY A 211 14.73 -5.39 40.35
C GLY A 211 15.74 -5.99 39.37
N ALA A 212 16.66 -6.82 39.85
CA ALA A 212 17.66 -7.49 39.03
C ALA A 212 17.04 -8.39 37.93
N ASP A 213 16.01 -9.19 38.26
CA ASP A 213 15.34 -10.05 37.27
C ASP A 213 14.65 -9.20 36.17
N ILE A 214 14.07 -8.05 36.55
CA ILE A 214 13.47 -7.09 35.60
C ILE A 214 14.57 -6.42 34.77
N GLY A 215 15.67 -6.03 35.42
CA GLY A 215 16.80 -5.37 34.80
C GLY A 215 17.41 -6.20 33.67
N GLU A 216 17.63 -7.50 33.92
CA GLU A 216 18.14 -8.45 32.94
C GLU A 216 17.23 -8.52 31.69
N VAL A 217 15.91 -8.65 31.88
CA VAL A 217 14.97 -8.71 30.75
C VAL A 217 14.91 -7.39 29.98
N LEU A 218 14.99 -6.24 30.67
CA LEU A 218 15.03 -4.93 30.01
C LEU A 218 16.33 -4.70 29.21
N ILE A 219 17.46 -5.19 29.70
CA ILE A 219 18.74 -5.15 28.97
C ILE A 219 18.61 -5.96 27.68
N LEU A 220 18.14 -7.20 27.77
CA LEU A 220 17.96 -8.08 26.62
C LEU A 220 16.97 -7.50 25.60
N LEU A 221 15.81 -7.01 26.06
CA LEU A 221 14.84 -6.30 25.23
C LEU A 221 15.48 -5.11 24.53
N GLY A 222 16.29 -4.32 25.24
CA GLY A 222 16.95 -3.15 24.68
C GLY A 222 17.99 -3.49 23.61
N GLU A 223 18.71 -4.59 23.76
CA GLU A 223 19.66 -5.10 22.76
C GLU A 223 18.94 -5.62 21.50
N GLN A 224 17.94 -6.48 21.68
CA GLN A 224 17.14 -7.00 20.56
C GLN A 224 16.39 -5.89 19.82
N THR A 225 15.83 -4.92 20.56
CA THR A 225 15.14 -3.77 19.95
C THR A 225 16.11 -2.91 19.14
N GLN A 226 17.33 -2.68 19.63
CA GLN A 226 18.36 -1.97 18.85
C GLN A 226 18.77 -2.73 17.59
N GLU A 227 18.86 -4.06 17.66
CA GLU A 227 19.16 -4.91 16.51
C GLU A 227 18.04 -4.83 15.47
N ALA A 228 16.79 -5.03 15.88
CA ALA A 228 15.62 -4.86 15.01
C ALA A 228 15.58 -3.46 14.38
N GLY A 229 15.96 -2.42 15.14
CA GLY A 229 16.08 -1.06 14.64
C GLY A 229 17.13 -0.87 13.53
N LYS A 230 18.14 -1.76 13.40
CA LYS A 230 19.10 -1.67 12.29
C LYS A 230 18.48 -2.01 10.95
N GLU A 231 17.60 -3.01 10.94
CA GLU A 231 16.88 -3.55 9.78
C GLU A 231 15.55 -2.84 9.50
N ALA A 232 15.05 -2.05 10.46
CA ALA A 232 13.80 -1.32 10.32
C ALA A 232 13.80 -0.32 9.15
N PRO A 233 12.63 -0.10 8.49
CA PRO A 233 12.48 0.88 7.43
C PRO A 233 12.90 2.31 7.81
N ARG A 234 13.18 3.11 6.79
CA ARG A 234 13.57 4.51 6.93
C ARG A 234 12.43 5.32 7.56
N GLY A 235 12.68 5.91 8.73
CA GLY A 235 11.66 6.60 9.53
C GLY A 235 11.38 5.90 10.86
N ILE A 236 11.28 4.57 10.85
CA ILE A 236 11.07 3.73 12.05
C ILE A 236 12.37 3.47 12.81
N LYS A 237 13.48 3.32 12.08
CA LYS A 237 14.82 3.05 12.64
C LYS A 237 15.23 3.95 13.81
N GLY A 238 15.03 5.25 13.70
CA GLY A 238 15.43 6.22 14.73
C GLY A 238 14.71 6.01 16.06
N PRO A 239 13.36 6.07 16.07
CA PRO A 239 12.54 5.78 17.25
C PRO A 239 12.84 4.41 17.87
N VAL A 240 12.93 3.35 17.07
CA VAL A 240 13.23 1.99 17.58
C VAL A 240 14.61 1.91 18.24
N GLN A 241 15.64 2.52 17.63
CA GLN A 241 16.97 2.56 18.25
C GLN A 241 17.01 3.37 19.55
N ARG A 242 16.24 4.46 19.63
CA ARG A 242 16.10 5.25 20.86
C ARG A 242 15.42 4.43 21.96
N LEU A 243 14.31 3.78 21.64
CA LEU A 243 13.59 2.88 22.55
C LEU A 243 14.52 1.79 23.11
N GLY A 244 15.25 1.09 22.24
CA GLY A 244 16.16 0.03 22.68
C GLY A 244 17.29 0.52 23.59
N LYS A 245 17.86 1.71 23.34
CA LYS A 245 18.85 2.32 24.24
C LYS A 245 18.27 2.64 25.62
N LEU A 246 17.03 3.14 25.66
CA LEU A 246 16.34 3.47 26.90
C LEU A 246 16.02 2.22 27.71
N LEU A 247 15.56 1.15 27.06
CA LEU A 247 15.34 -0.15 27.71
C LEU A 247 16.64 -0.68 28.35
N SER A 248 17.76 -0.69 27.61
CA SER A 248 19.03 -1.13 28.17
C SER A 248 19.52 -0.23 29.32
N LYS A 249 19.29 1.08 29.23
CA LYS A 249 19.64 2.03 30.31
C LYS A 249 18.77 1.81 31.55
N ALA A 250 17.46 1.64 31.36
CA ALA A 250 16.51 1.35 32.42
C ALA A 250 16.87 0.04 33.13
N GLY A 251 17.17 -1.02 32.38
CA GLY A 251 17.56 -2.30 32.97
C GLY A 251 18.81 -2.21 33.83
N LYS A 252 19.86 -1.52 33.35
CA LYS A 252 21.09 -1.25 34.12
C LYS A 252 20.88 -0.42 35.39
N SER A 253 19.81 0.34 35.47
CA SER A 253 19.48 1.11 36.69
C SER A 253 18.78 0.29 37.77
N LEU A 254 18.31 -0.92 37.42
CA LEU A 254 17.61 -1.85 38.29
C LEU A 254 18.48 -3.03 38.77
N GLU A 255 19.67 -3.19 38.20
CA GLU A 255 20.74 -4.09 38.69
C GLU A 255 21.38 -3.55 39.98
#